data_AF-A0A0W0GFI9-F1
#
_entry.id   AF-A0A0W0GFI9-F1
#
_cell.length_a   1.000
_cell.length_b   1.000
_cell.length_c   1.000
_cell.angle_alpha   90.00
_cell.angle_beta   90.00
_cell.angle_gamma   90.00
#
_symmetry.space_group_name_H-M   'P 1'
#
loop_
_entity.id
_entity.type
_entity.pdbx_description
1 polymer ?
#
loop_
_entity_poly.entity_id
_entity_poly.type
_entity_poly.pdbx_seq_one_letter_code
_entity_poly.pdbx_strand_id
1 'polypeptide(L)'
;MSNYVILGLPDFYFVPTPRSYSILVSVISSRIVMSPFSLTRAAIYGLAIIFGIIVLALNADLIAKSRRFGDNTVRDFQGLGLALGILNILILPIFLIVGRIRRNSLWASNIVELAVIGVLTILWIVESALITQLAPPGGFQCDTVRRFRNNYFLTICQELMTIQALSFLTWILLLIYIIFAIVMCATGRAGWRGEAPAARNKESMSYTARA
;
A
#
# COMPACT_ATOMS: atom_id res chain seq x y z
N MET A 1 50.14 -19.48 42.49
CA MET A 1 50.06 -19.15 41.06
C MET A 1 49.96 -17.63 40.93
N SER A 2 51.02 -16.95 40.54
CA SER A 2 50.91 -15.67 39.82
C SER A 2 52.27 -15.29 39.27
N ASN A 3 52.38 -15.47 37.96
CA ASN A 3 53.51 -15.12 37.12
C ASN A 3 53.19 -13.75 36.48
N TYR A 4 54.12 -12.79 36.64
CA TYR A 4 54.74 -11.91 35.60
C TYR A 4 53.80 -11.07 34.69
N VAL A 5 54.11 -9.91 34.09
CA VAL A 5 55.27 -9.02 33.86
C VAL A 5 54.66 -7.86 33.04
N ILE A 6 54.76 -6.58 33.46
CA ILE A 6 55.70 -5.54 32.99
C ILE A 6 55.45 -5.00 31.56
N LEU A 7 55.37 -3.65 31.49
CA LEU A 7 55.71 -2.68 30.41
C LEU A 7 54.72 -2.28 29.29
N GLY A 8 54.53 -0.95 29.15
CA GLY A 8 54.40 -0.27 27.84
C GLY A 8 53.28 0.79 27.69
N LEU A 9 53.56 2.07 27.99
CA LEU A 9 52.86 3.25 27.43
C LEU A 9 53.06 3.33 25.89
N PRO A 10 52.23 4.00 25.04
CA PRO A 10 51.72 5.38 25.23
C PRO A 10 50.33 5.74 24.61
N ASP A 11 49.88 6.96 24.93
CA ASP A 11 49.03 7.92 24.18
C ASP A 11 47.83 7.50 23.30
N PHE A 12 46.67 7.96 23.76
CA PHE A 12 45.57 8.64 23.04
C PHE A 12 45.32 8.28 21.56
N TYR A 13 44.34 7.39 21.35
CA TYR A 13 43.40 7.48 20.24
C TYR A 13 41.98 7.48 20.80
N PHE A 14 41.22 8.53 20.48
CA PHE A 14 39.82 8.70 20.85
C PHE A 14 38.98 7.74 20.01
N VAL A 15 38.72 6.54 20.53
CA VAL A 15 37.77 5.58 19.94
C VAL A 15 36.38 5.88 20.52
N PRO A 16 35.41 6.41 19.74
CA PRO A 16 34.05 6.59 20.23
C PRO A 16 33.46 5.20 20.51
N THR A 17 33.21 4.93 21.79
CA THR A 17 32.70 3.65 22.26
C THR A 17 31.25 3.41 21.81
N PRO A 18 30.88 2.17 21.49
CA PRO A 18 29.60 1.79 20.87
C PRO A 18 28.37 1.84 21.80
N ARG A 19 28.46 2.54 22.94
CA ARG A 19 27.39 2.53 23.97
C ARG A 19 26.25 3.53 23.73
N SER A 20 26.44 4.55 22.90
CA SER A 20 25.38 5.56 22.66
C SER A 20 24.30 5.14 21.66
N TYR A 21 24.53 4.11 20.84
CA TYR A 21 23.52 3.65 19.87
C TYR A 21 22.43 2.77 20.50
N SER A 22 22.71 2.14 21.65
CA SER A 22 21.77 1.22 22.30
C SER A 22 20.56 1.95 22.92
N ILE A 23 20.75 3.16 23.45
CA ILE A 23 19.66 3.89 24.12
C ILE A 23 18.74 4.56 23.09
N LEU A 24 19.28 5.06 21.98
CA LEU A 24 18.47 5.71 20.93
C LEU A 24 17.64 4.71 20.13
N VAL A 25 18.17 3.51 19.86
CA VAL A 25 17.40 2.43 19.21
C VAL A 25 16.35 1.84 20.16
N SER A 26 16.61 1.81 21.47
CA SER A 26 15.66 1.33 22.48
C SER A 26 14.43 2.24 22.64
N VAL A 27 14.60 3.57 22.55
CA VAL A 27 13.47 4.52 22.69
C VAL A 27 12.60 4.59 21.44
N ILE A 28 13.15 4.33 20.24
CA ILE A 28 12.36 4.25 18.99
C ILE A 28 11.66 2.88 18.85
N SER A 29 12.27 1.81 19.38
CA SER A 29 11.70 0.45 19.32
C SER A 29 10.59 0.20 20.36
N SER A 30 10.57 0.95 21.48
CA SER A 30 9.68 0.67 22.61
C SER A 30 8.26 1.27 22.55
N ARG A 31 7.85 1.90 21.44
CA ARG A 31 6.50 2.51 21.35
C ARG A 31 5.61 2.05 20.21
N ILE A 32 5.93 0.95 19.55
CA ILE A 32 5.04 0.38 18.53
C ILE A 32 5.11 -1.15 18.53
N VAL A 33 4.65 -1.79 19.61
CA VAL A 33 4.10 -3.15 19.45
C VAL A 33 2.73 -2.99 18.76
N MET A 34 2.74 -2.61 17.47
CA MET A 34 1.55 -2.74 16.64
C MET A 34 1.35 -4.23 16.42
N SER A 35 0.10 -4.70 16.46
CA SER A 35 -0.20 -6.03 15.94
C SER A 35 0.33 -6.13 14.50
N PRO A 36 0.90 -7.27 14.08
CA PRO A 36 1.49 -7.42 12.74
C PRO A 36 0.49 -7.05 11.64
N PHE A 37 -0.80 -7.27 11.88
CA PHE A 37 -1.90 -6.85 11.02
C PHE A 37 -1.96 -5.32 10.79
N SER A 38 -1.84 -4.52 11.85
CA SER A 38 -1.93 -3.06 11.75
C SER A 38 -0.69 -2.43 11.10
N LEU A 39 0.48 -3.07 11.23
CA LEU A 39 1.70 -2.61 10.57
C LEU A 39 1.61 -2.86 9.06
N THR A 40 1.25 -4.08 8.65
CA THR A 40 1.10 -4.44 7.24
C THR A 40 0.06 -3.56 6.54
N ARG A 41 -1.09 -3.30 7.17
CA ARG A 41 -2.10 -2.38 6.64
C ARG A 41 -1.56 -0.97 6.42
N ALA A 42 -0.86 -0.40 7.42
CA ALA A 42 -0.30 0.94 7.32
C ALA A 42 0.79 1.04 6.23
N ALA A 43 1.63 0.01 6.10
CA ALA A 43 2.68 -0.04 5.08
C ALA A 43 2.10 -0.11 3.66
N ILE A 44 1.14 -1.01 3.43
CA ILE A 44 0.49 -1.20 2.12
C ILE A 44 -0.27 0.06 1.72
N TYR A 45 -1.09 0.63 2.62
CA TYR A 45 -1.84 1.85 2.31
C TYR A 45 -0.92 3.06 2.11
N GLY A 46 0.14 3.18 2.90
CA GLY A 46 1.14 4.23 2.71
C GLY A 46 1.81 4.14 1.33
N LEU A 47 2.22 2.94 0.92
CA LEU A 47 2.85 2.75 -0.39
C LEU A 47 1.87 2.98 -1.54
N ALA A 48 0.63 2.51 -1.41
CA ALA A 48 -0.42 2.75 -2.39
C ALA A 48 -0.76 4.24 -2.54
N ILE A 49 -0.75 5.03 -1.45
CA ILE A 49 -0.94 6.48 -1.52
C ILE A 49 0.19 7.14 -2.31
N ILE A 50 1.45 6.77 -2.03
CA ILE A 50 2.62 7.33 -2.74
C ILE A 50 2.53 7.04 -4.24
N PHE A 51 2.24 5.79 -4.62
CA PHE A 51 2.06 5.42 -6.02
C PHE A 51 0.88 6.15 -6.67
N GLY A 52 -0.24 6.33 -5.94
CA GLY A 52 -1.38 7.12 -6.39
C GLY A 52 -1.04 8.58 -6.69
N ILE A 53 -0.24 9.23 -5.83
CA ILE A 53 0.22 10.61 -6.03
C ILE A 53 1.10 10.71 -7.28
N ILE A 54 2.00 9.75 -7.49
CA ILE A 54 2.88 9.75 -8.66
C ILE A 54 2.06 9.58 -9.94
N VAL A 55 1.13 8.62 -9.97
CA VAL A 55 0.24 8.40 -11.13
C VAL A 55 -0.64 9.63 -11.40
N LEU A 56 -1.17 10.28 -10.35
CA LEU A 56 -1.92 11.53 -10.49
C LEU A 56 -1.08 12.63 -11.15
N ALA A 57 0.15 12.82 -10.67
CA ALA A 57 1.05 13.86 -11.17
C ALA A 57 1.44 13.62 -12.63
N LEU A 58 1.75 12.37 -13.00
CA LEU A 58 2.09 11.99 -14.37
C LEU A 58 0.91 12.17 -15.33
N ASN A 59 -0.29 11.78 -14.92
CA ASN A 59 -1.50 12.00 -15.73
C ASN A 59 -1.79 13.50 -15.90
N ALA A 60 -1.62 14.31 -14.86
CA ALA A 60 -1.78 15.77 -14.96
C ALA A 60 -0.76 16.41 -15.91
N ASP A 61 0.50 15.97 -15.87
CA ASP A 61 1.53 16.47 -16.77
C ASP A 61 1.28 16.07 -18.24
N LEU A 62 0.79 14.84 -18.48
CA LEU A 62 0.38 14.40 -19.82
C LEU A 62 -0.77 15.24 -20.39
N ILE A 63 -1.74 15.62 -19.57
CA ILE A 63 -2.85 16.52 -19.98
C ILE A 63 -2.31 17.93 -20.24
N ALA A 64 -1.39 18.43 -19.42
CA ALA A 64 -0.77 19.74 -19.64
C ALA A 64 0.03 19.77 -20.95
N LYS A 65 0.74 18.68 -21.26
CA LYS A 65 1.42 18.51 -22.55
C LYS A 65 0.43 18.44 -23.70
N SER A 66 -0.64 17.63 -23.64
CA SER A 66 -1.59 17.51 -24.76
C SER A 66 -2.21 18.84 -25.16
N ARG A 67 -2.62 19.65 -24.17
CA ARG A 67 -3.18 20.99 -24.40
C ARG A 67 -2.25 21.94 -25.15
N ARG A 68 -0.93 21.82 -24.96
CA ARG A 68 0.06 22.67 -25.67
C ARG A 68 0.14 22.38 -27.16
N PHE A 69 -0.30 21.20 -27.61
CA PHE A 69 -0.25 20.80 -29.02
C PHE A 69 -1.57 21.04 -29.75
N GLY A 70 -2.52 21.76 -29.14
CA GLY A 70 -3.83 22.05 -29.74
C GLY A 70 -4.79 20.86 -29.71
N ASP A 71 -4.41 19.76 -29.05
CA ASP A 71 -5.29 18.62 -28.83
C ASP A 71 -5.96 18.76 -27.45
N ASN A 72 -7.20 19.24 -27.47
CA ASN A 72 -8.04 19.37 -26.27
C ASN A 72 -8.78 18.07 -25.93
N THR A 73 -8.54 16.98 -26.66
CA THR A 73 -9.16 15.70 -26.35
C THR A 73 -8.45 15.04 -25.17
N VAL A 74 -9.18 14.84 -24.08
CA VAL A 74 -8.71 14.05 -22.93
C VAL A 74 -8.95 12.59 -23.30
N ARG A 75 -7.89 11.79 -23.33
CA ARG A 75 -8.03 10.34 -23.58
C ARG A 75 -8.63 9.67 -22.35
N ASP A 76 -9.46 8.65 -22.54
CA ASP A 76 -10.23 8.02 -21.45
C ASP A 76 -9.36 7.55 -20.28
N PHE A 77 -8.16 7.04 -20.56
CA PHE A 77 -7.22 6.60 -19.53
C PHE A 77 -6.68 7.75 -18.66
N GLN A 78 -6.53 8.96 -19.22
CA GLN A 78 -6.02 10.12 -18.49
C GLN A 78 -7.05 10.63 -17.49
N GLY A 79 -8.33 10.64 -17.91
CA GLY A 79 -9.45 10.99 -17.02
C GLY A 79 -9.61 9.96 -15.90
N LEU A 80 -9.55 8.67 -16.24
CA LEU A 80 -9.63 7.59 -15.26
C LEU A 80 -8.47 7.65 -14.25
N GLY A 81 -7.21 7.75 -14.71
CA GLY A 81 -6.04 7.81 -13.83
C GLY A 81 -6.02 9.04 -12.91
N LEU A 82 -6.53 10.18 -13.40
CA LEU A 82 -6.69 11.38 -12.57
C LEU A 82 -7.73 11.15 -11.47
N ALA A 83 -8.90 10.61 -11.82
CA ALA A 83 -9.95 10.30 -10.86
C ALA A 83 -9.48 9.25 -9.83
N LEU A 84 -8.73 8.24 -10.27
CA LEU A 84 -8.20 7.20 -9.40
C LEU A 84 -7.15 7.71 -8.43
N GLY A 85 -6.24 8.57 -8.89
CA GLY A 85 -5.29 9.24 -8.00
C GLY A 85 -5.99 10.00 -6.89
N ILE A 86 -7.01 10.81 -7.22
CA ILE A 86 -7.79 11.57 -6.23
C ILE A 86 -8.54 10.64 -5.28
N LEU A 87 -9.22 9.63 -5.81
CA LEU A 87 -10.00 8.67 -5.02
C LEU A 87 -9.09 7.92 -4.04
N ASN A 88 -7.90 7.51 -4.49
CA ASN A 88 -6.92 6.79 -3.68
C ASN A 88 -6.35 7.67 -2.56
N ILE A 89 -6.02 8.93 -2.86
CA ILE A 89 -5.56 9.92 -1.88
C ILE A 89 -6.64 10.26 -0.86
N LEU A 90 -7.92 10.21 -1.22
CA LEU A 90 -9.00 10.54 -0.28
C LEU A 90 -9.41 9.34 0.56
N ILE A 91 -9.64 8.18 -0.05
CA ILE A 91 -10.19 6.99 0.60
C ILE A 91 -9.19 6.34 1.57
N LEU A 92 -7.94 6.12 1.13
CA LEU A 92 -6.95 5.40 1.94
C LEU A 92 -6.61 6.07 3.29
N PRO A 93 -6.36 7.39 3.37
CA PRO A 93 -6.10 8.02 4.67
C PRO A 93 -7.34 8.07 5.55
N ILE A 94 -8.55 8.18 4.99
CA ILE A 94 -9.79 8.08 5.78
C ILE A 94 -9.85 6.73 6.50
N PHE A 95 -9.56 5.62 5.81
CA PHE A 95 -9.51 4.31 6.44
C PHE A 95 -8.39 4.16 7.49
N LEU A 96 -7.23 4.78 7.25
CA LEU A 96 -6.15 4.82 8.25
C LEU A 96 -6.56 5.57 9.52
N ILE A 97 -7.23 6.72 9.39
CA ILE A 97 -7.68 7.55 10.52
C ILE A 97 -8.80 6.84 11.28
N VAL A 98 -9.82 6.33 10.59
CA VAL A 98 -10.95 5.63 11.20
C VAL A 98 -10.47 4.39 11.96
N GLY A 99 -9.51 3.65 11.38
CA GLY A 99 -8.90 2.48 12.01
C GLY A 99 -8.08 2.79 13.26
N ARG A 100 -7.67 4.04 13.47
CA ARG A 100 -6.99 4.49 14.71
C ARG A 100 -7.98 4.95 15.78
N ILE A 101 -9.09 5.58 15.38
CA ILE A 101 -10.06 6.20 16.31
C ILE A 101 -11.03 5.17 16.89
N ARG A 102 -11.49 4.17 16.11
CA ARG A 102 -12.48 3.18 16.58
C ARG A 102 -11.84 1.81 16.78
N ARG A 103 -11.30 1.56 17.97
CA ARG A 103 -10.64 0.28 18.32
C ARG A 103 -11.61 -0.89 18.62
N ASN A 104 -12.90 -0.61 18.90
CA ASN A 104 -13.82 -1.57 19.55
C ASN A 104 -15.25 -1.68 18.96
N SER A 105 -15.50 -1.40 17.67
CA SER A 105 -16.86 -1.63 17.11
C SER A 105 -16.84 -2.75 16.08
N LEU A 106 -17.64 -3.80 16.32
CA LEU A 106 -17.88 -4.94 15.42
C LEU A 106 -18.43 -4.53 14.04
N TRP A 107 -18.94 -3.30 13.93
CA TRP A 107 -19.41 -2.68 12.69
C TRP A 107 -18.40 -1.70 12.06
N ALA A 108 -17.28 -1.43 12.75
CA ALA A 108 -16.09 -0.77 12.19
C ALA A 108 -15.19 -1.83 11.53
N SER A 109 -15.69 -2.47 10.46
CA SER A 109 -15.60 -2.02 9.06
C SER A 109 -14.57 -2.80 8.23
N ASN A 110 -14.15 -4.00 8.65
CA ASN A 110 -13.30 -4.83 7.78
C ASN A 110 -14.01 -5.23 6.48
N ILE A 111 -15.34 -5.44 6.49
CA ILE A 111 -16.13 -5.76 5.27
C ILE A 111 -16.18 -4.58 4.30
N VAL A 112 -16.59 -3.40 4.80
CA VAL A 112 -16.76 -2.21 3.95
C VAL A 112 -15.41 -1.74 3.43
N GLU A 113 -14.36 -1.79 4.27
CA GLU A 113 -12.98 -1.53 3.85
C GLU A 113 -12.58 -2.49 2.72
N LEU A 114 -12.85 -3.80 2.86
CA LEU A 114 -12.53 -4.78 1.82
C LEU A 114 -13.32 -4.55 0.53
N ALA A 115 -14.61 -4.19 0.62
CA ALA A 115 -15.43 -3.91 -0.55
C ALA A 115 -14.93 -2.69 -1.32
N VAL A 116 -14.60 -1.60 -0.61
CA VAL A 116 -14.07 -0.38 -1.23
C VAL A 116 -12.69 -0.60 -1.83
N ILE A 117 -11.79 -1.31 -1.12
CA ILE A 117 -10.48 -1.67 -1.66
C ILE A 117 -10.61 -2.63 -2.86
N GLY A 118 -11.62 -3.52 -2.86
CA GLY A 118 -11.94 -4.37 -4.00
C GLY A 118 -12.31 -3.57 -5.25
N VAL A 119 -13.19 -2.57 -5.11
CA VAL A 119 -13.54 -1.66 -6.20
C VAL A 119 -12.30 -0.89 -6.69
N LEU A 120 -11.51 -0.36 -5.76
CA LEU A 120 -10.29 0.39 -6.10
C LEU A 120 -9.28 -0.50 -6.86
N THR A 121 -9.14 -1.76 -6.44
CA THR A 121 -8.30 -2.77 -7.12
C THR A 121 -8.77 -2.98 -8.56
N ILE A 122 -10.08 -3.14 -8.79
CA ILE A 122 -10.62 -3.31 -10.15
C ILE A 122 -10.36 -2.06 -11.00
N LEU A 123 -10.50 -0.87 -10.42
CA LEU A 123 -10.26 0.34 -11.18
C LEU A 123 -8.78 0.49 -11.60
N TRP A 124 -7.83 0.11 -10.73
CA TRP A 124 -6.40 0.08 -11.08
C TRP A 124 -6.08 -0.91 -12.22
N ILE A 125 -6.73 -2.08 -12.25
CA ILE A 125 -6.53 -3.02 -13.38
C ILE A 125 -7.11 -2.46 -14.67
N VAL A 126 -8.27 -1.79 -14.60
CA VAL A 126 -8.90 -1.18 -15.78
C VAL A 126 -8.00 -0.08 -16.36
N GLU A 127 -7.45 0.82 -15.55
CA GLU A 127 -6.50 1.84 -16.01
C GLU A 127 -5.30 1.20 -16.73
N SER A 128 -4.71 0.18 -16.12
CA SER A 128 -3.57 -0.54 -16.72
C SER A 128 -3.93 -1.20 -18.06
N ALA A 129 -5.14 -1.77 -18.17
CA ALA A 129 -5.64 -2.42 -19.37
C ALA A 129 -5.89 -1.40 -20.50
N LEU A 130 -6.41 -0.21 -20.19
CA LEU A 130 -6.56 0.87 -21.17
C LEU A 130 -5.20 1.31 -21.73
N ILE A 131 -4.19 1.46 -20.87
CA ILE A 131 -2.84 1.85 -21.29
C ILE A 131 -2.22 0.75 -22.18
N THR A 132 -2.40 -0.53 -21.85
CA THR A 132 -1.90 -1.63 -22.70
C THR A 132 -2.55 -1.69 -24.08
N GLN A 133 -3.80 -1.27 -24.23
CA GLN A 133 -4.47 -1.22 -25.54
C GLN A 133 -3.89 -0.14 -26.45
N LEU A 134 -3.26 0.90 -25.88
CA LEU A 134 -2.53 1.92 -26.63
C LEU A 134 -1.13 1.45 -27.07
N ALA A 135 -0.66 0.31 -26.57
CA ALA A 135 0.66 -0.21 -26.92
C ALA A 135 0.66 -0.79 -28.35
N PRO A 136 1.67 -0.46 -29.19
CA PRO A 136 1.87 -1.12 -30.48
C PRO A 136 2.09 -2.64 -30.32
N PRO A 137 1.89 -3.45 -31.38
CA PRO A 137 2.24 -4.87 -31.36
C PRO A 137 3.74 -5.03 -31.04
N GLY A 138 4.04 -5.58 -29.86
CA GLY A 138 5.40 -5.63 -29.30
C GLY A 138 5.59 -4.86 -27.98
N GLY A 139 4.55 -4.16 -27.50
CA GLY A 139 4.55 -3.41 -26.24
C GLY A 139 5.17 -2.01 -26.37
N PHE A 140 5.23 -1.28 -25.27
CA PHE A 140 5.87 0.04 -25.21
C PHE A 140 7.40 -0.10 -25.24
N GLN A 141 7.96 -0.30 -26.43
CA GLN A 141 9.40 -0.27 -26.63
C GLN A 141 9.86 1.15 -26.98
N CYS A 142 10.18 1.96 -25.96
CA CYS A 142 10.66 3.34 -26.16
C CYS A 142 12.02 3.43 -26.91
N ASP A 143 12.68 2.30 -27.17
CA ASP A 143 13.95 2.23 -27.90
C ASP A 143 13.78 2.50 -29.40
N THR A 144 12.60 2.17 -29.96
CA THR A 144 12.27 2.52 -31.36
C THR A 144 12.10 4.03 -31.52
N VAL A 145 11.46 4.70 -30.56
CA VAL A 145 11.32 6.18 -30.51
C VAL A 145 12.67 6.86 -30.33
N ARG A 146 13.59 6.24 -29.57
CA ARG A 146 14.95 6.73 -29.37
C ARG A 146 15.73 6.85 -30.69
N ARG A 147 15.48 5.97 -31.66
CA ARG A 147 16.11 6.04 -33.00
C ARG A 147 15.72 7.29 -33.79
N PHE A 148 14.52 7.85 -33.57
CA PHE A 148 14.05 9.03 -34.28
C PHE A 148 14.54 10.36 -33.66
N ARG A 149 15.38 10.31 -32.61
CA ARG A 149 16.03 11.47 -31.93
C ARG A 149 15.06 12.61 -31.56
N ASN A 150 13.79 12.31 -31.36
CA ASN A 150 12.83 13.29 -30.88
C ASN A 150 12.66 13.15 -29.37
N ASN A 151 13.34 14.04 -28.63
CA ASN A 151 13.37 14.02 -27.16
C ASN A 151 11.96 14.11 -26.54
N TYR A 152 11.02 14.75 -27.23
CA TYR A 152 9.66 14.93 -26.74
C TYR A 152 8.87 13.60 -26.68
N PHE A 153 8.85 12.83 -27.77
CA PHE A 153 8.16 11.54 -27.79
C PHE A 153 8.80 10.52 -26.85
N LEU A 154 10.12 10.63 -26.63
CA LEU A 154 10.83 9.78 -25.68
C LEU A 154 10.33 10.01 -24.25
N THR A 155 10.16 11.27 -23.82
CA THR A 155 9.64 11.61 -22.49
C THR A 155 8.22 11.08 -22.29
N ILE A 156 7.31 11.27 -23.25
CA ILE A 156 5.93 10.76 -23.15
C ILE A 156 5.91 9.23 -23.07
N CYS A 157 6.74 8.56 -23.85
CA CYS A 157 6.82 7.09 -23.82
C CYS A 157 7.27 6.58 -22.45
N GLN A 158 8.28 7.22 -21.85
CA GLN A 158 8.76 6.88 -20.51
C GLN A 158 7.71 7.15 -19.44
N GLU A 159 6.94 8.24 -19.55
CA GLU A 159 5.86 8.58 -18.63
C GLU A 159 4.74 7.54 -18.69
N LEU A 160 4.29 7.14 -19.89
CA LEU A 160 3.26 6.12 -20.06
C LEU A 160 3.70 4.76 -19.51
N MET A 161 4.96 4.37 -19.75
CA MET A 161 5.54 3.15 -19.17
C MET A 161 5.55 3.18 -17.65
N THR A 162 5.88 4.33 -17.07
CA THR A 162 5.91 4.52 -15.63
C THR A 162 4.50 4.43 -15.05
N ILE A 163 3.50 5.08 -15.67
CA ILE A 163 2.10 4.99 -15.25
C ILE A 163 1.61 3.54 -15.32
N GLN A 164 1.87 2.84 -16.43
CA GLN A 164 1.46 1.45 -16.60
C GLN A 164 2.06 0.55 -15.51
N ALA A 165 3.36 0.66 -15.27
CA ALA A 165 4.06 -0.15 -14.27
C ALA A 165 3.55 0.13 -12.85
N LEU A 166 3.40 1.40 -12.47
CA LEU A 166 2.88 1.78 -11.15
C LEU A 166 1.42 1.37 -10.95
N SER A 167 0.61 1.41 -12.01
CA SER A 167 -0.79 0.96 -11.95
C SER A 167 -0.88 -0.55 -11.69
N PHE A 168 -0.11 -1.37 -12.42
CA PHE A 168 -0.03 -2.80 -12.15
C PHE A 168 0.54 -3.12 -10.77
N LEU A 169 1.57 -2.39 -10.34
CA LEU A 169 2.16 -2.59 -9.02
C LEU A 169 1.16 -2.28 -7.90
N THR A 170 0.41 -1.19 -8.04
CA THR A 170 -0.64 -0.80 -7.08
C THR A 170 -1.77 -1.82 -7.06
N TRP A 171 -2.21 -2.30 -8.24
CA TRP A 171 -3.19 -3.36 -8.34
C TRP A 171 -2.76 -4.63 -7.60
N ILE A 172 -1.54 -5.14 -7.87
CA ILE A 172 -1.00 -6.34 -7.21
C ILE A 172 -0.92 -6.13 -5.69
N LEU A 173 -0.46 -4.97 -5.26
CA LEU A 173 -0.27 -4.66 -3.86
C LEU A 173 -1.60 -4.62 -3.08
N LEU A 174 -2.66 -4.05 -3.68
CA LEU A 174 -4.00 -4.08 -3.10
C LEU A 174 -4.62 -5.49 -3.13
N LEU A 175 -4.37 -6.28 -4.18
CA LEU A 175 -4.85 -7.65 -4.29
C LEU A 175 -4.22 -8.55 -3.20
N ILE A 176 -2.90 -8.46 -3.01
CA ILE A 176 -2.19 -9.17 -1.94
C ILE A 176 -2.79 -8.81 -0.57
N TYR A 177 -3.11 -7.53 -0.34
CA TYR A 177 -3.79 -7.10 0.88
C TYR A 177 -5.17 -7.75 1.04
N ILE A 178 -5.99 -7.80 -0.01
CA ILE A 178 -7.31 -8.45 0.03
C ILE A 178 -7.17 -9.92 0.39
N ILE A 179 -6.26 -10.66 -0.25
CA ILE A 179 -6.00 -12.07 0.05
C ILE A 179 -5.57 -12.23 1.52
N PHE A 180 -4.60 -11.42 1.96
CA PHE A 180 -4.11 -11.46 3.34
C PHE A 180 -5.23 -11.20 4.35
N ALA A 181 -6.09 -10.22 4.08
CA ALA A 181 -7.23 -9.91 4.93
C ALA A 181 -8.27 -11.05 4.97
N ILE A 182 -8.54 -11.71 3.84
CA ILE A 182 -9.43 -12.89 3.77
C ILE A 182 -8.85 -14.06 4.57
N VAL A 183 -7.55 -14.35 4.44
CA VAL A 183 -6.88 -15.43 5.20
C VAL A 183 -6.95 -15.17 6.71
N MET A 184 -6.71 -13.94 7.14
CA MET A 184 -6.83 -13.54 8.55
C MET A 184 -8.28 -13.63 9.05
N CYS A 185 -9.25 -13.37 8.17
CA CYS A 185 -10.67 -13.57 8.45
C CYS A 185 -11.03 -15.06 8.61
N ALA A 186 -10.61 -15.90 7.67
CA ALA A 186 -10.91 -17.32 7.65
C ALA A 186 -10.28 -18.10 8.82
N THR A 187 -9.09 -17.70 9.27
CA THR A 187 -8.41 -18.34 10.40
C THR A 187 -8.98 -17.98 11.77
N GLY A 188 -10.05 -17.16 11.83
CA GLY A 188 -10.71 -16.75 13.09
C GLY A 188 -9.82 -15.91 14.02
N ARG A 189 -8.62 -15.53 13.56
CA ARG A 189 -7.68 -14.64 14.26
C ARG A 189 -8.08 -13.18 14.12
N ALA A 190 -8.89 -12.85 13.11
CA ALA A 190 -9.70 -11.64 13.11
C ALA A 190 -10.96 -11.94 13.93
N GLY A 191 -11.21 -11.19 15.00
CA GLY A 191 -12.30 -11.43 15.97
C GLY A 191 -13.71 -11.30 15.39
N TRP A 192 -14.12 -12.26 14.57
CA TRP A 192 -15.43 -12.42 13.95
C TRP A 192 -16.34 -13.37 14.75
N ARG A 193 -16.11 -13.48 16.05
CA ARG A 193 -17.05 -14.15 16.95
C ARG A 193 -18.19 -13.18 17.28
N GLY A 194 -18.96 -12.83 16.25
CA GLY A 194 -20.32 -12.35 16.46
C GLY A 194 -21.09 -13.45 17.16
N GLU A 195 -21.80 -13.08 18.21
CA GLU A 195 -22.65 -13.91 19.02
C GLU A 195 -23.34 -15.08 18.27
N ALA A 196 -22.92 -16.31 18.58
CA ALA A 196 -23.85 -17.44 18.61
C ALA A 196 -23.95 -18.09 20.02
N PRO A 197 -24.29 -17.36 21.10
CA PRO A 197 -24.72 -17.98 22.36
C PRO A 197 -26.24 -18.14 22.49
N ALA A 198 -27.07 -17.66 21.54
CA ALA A 198 -28.53 -17.67 21.74
C ALA A 198 -29.29 -18.92 21.22
N ALA A 199 -28.68 -19.73 20.33
CA ALA A 199 -29.35 -20.93 19.80
C ALA A 199 -29.15 -22.17 20.69
N ARG A 200 -28.04 -22.26 21.43
CA ARG A 200 -27.77 -23.42 22.31
C ARG A 200 -28.61 -23.41 23.59
N ASN A 201 -29.04 -22.24 24.06
CA ASN A 201 -29.80 -22.13 25.31
C ASN A 201 -31.29 -22.49 25.19
N LYS A 202 -31.83 -22.59 23.98
CA LYS A 202 -33.23 -23.04 23.80
C LYS A 202 -33.35 -24.57 23.87
N GLU A 203 -32.33 -25.31 23.43
CA GLU A 203 -32.32 -26.77 23.53
C GLU A 203 -32.10 -27.23 24.98
N SER A 204 -31.19 -26.62 25.73
CA SER A 204 -30.94 -27.00 27.14
C SER A 204 -32.11 -26.67 28.08
N MET A 205 -32.92 -25.65 27.76
CA MET A 205 -34.11 -25.30 28.55
C MET A 205 -35.31 -26.21 28.22
N SER A 206 -35.36 -26.81 27.03
CA SER A 206 -36.39 -27.80 26.67
C SER A 206 -36.16 -29.18 27.31
N TYR A 207 -34.91 -29.53 27.64
CA TYR A 207 -34.62 -30.80 28.32
C TYR A 207 -34.83 -30.73 29.85
N THR A 208 -34.68 -29.55 30.46
CA THR A 208 -34.91 -29.36 31.91
C THR A 208 -36.38 -29.14 32.27
N ALA A 209 -37.24 -28.77 31.32
CA ALA A 209 -38.69 -28.65 31.54
C ALA A 209 -39.48 -29.96 31.38
N ARG A 210 -38.81 -31.09 31.09
CA ARG A 210 -39.41 -32.43 30.97
C ARG A 210 -38.89 -33.44 32.01
N ALA A 211 -38.09 -33.00 32.98
CA ALA A 211 -37.60 -33.84 34.07
C ALA A 211 -38.40 -33.56 35.35
#